data_AF-A0A920FLX3-F1
#
_entry.id   AF-A0A920FLX3-F1
#
_cell.length_a   1.000
_cell.length_b   1.000
_cell.length_c   1.000
_cell.angle_alpha   90.00
_cell.angle_beta   90.00
_cell.angle_gamma   90.00
#
_symmetry.space_group_name_H-M   'P 1'
#
loop_
_entity.id
_entity.type
_entity.pdbx_description
1 polymer ?
#
loop_
_entity_poly.entity_id
_entity_poly.type
_entity_poly.pdbx_seq_one_letter_code
_entity_poly.pdbx_strand_id
1 'polypeptide(L)' 'MVVLFVRTRELIEAKWEELDLENAIWRIPAERMKLRVEHLVPLPKQALALFEELKQFKRGK' A
#
# COMPACT_ATOMS: atom_id res chain seq x y z
N MET A 1 -9.50 -4.99 -0.73
CA MET A 1 -8.32 -4.60 -1.55
C MET A 1 -8.36 -5.04 -3.02
N VAL A 2 -9.50 -5.48 -3.57
CA VAL A 2 -9.67 -5.75 -5.02
C VAL A 2 -9.37 -4.50 -5.90
N VAL A 3 -9.44 -3.30 -5.32
CA VAL A 3 -9.25 -2.03 -6.05
C VAL A 3 -7.80 -1.70 -6.42
N LEU A 4 -6.80 -2.35 -5.82
CA LEU A 4 -5.38 -2.04 -6.06
C LEU A 4 -4.71 -3.01 -7.05
N PHE A 5 -5.32 -4.17 -7.29
CA PHE A 5 -4.83 -5.21 -8.21
C PHE A 5 -3.36 -5.65 -8.05
N VAL A 6 -2.76 -5.39 -6.89
CA VAL A 6 -1.43 -5.92 -6.52
C VAL A 6 -1.48 -7.41 -6.25
N ARG A 7 -0.33 -8.08 -6.31
CA ARG A 7 -0.22 -9.51 -5.98
C ARG A 7 -0.55 -9.71 -4.50
N THR A 8 -1.22 -10.82 -4.19
CA THR A 8 -1.64 -11.17 -2.81
C THR A 8 -0.50 -11.05 -1.79
N ARG A 9 0.71 -11.47 -2.16
CA ARG A 9 1.87 -11.39 -1.26
C ARG A 9 2.31 -9.96 -0.99
N GLU A 10 2.34 -9.09 -2.01
CA GLU A 10 2.70 -7.67 -1.84
C GLU A 10 1.76 -7.01 -0.85
N LEU A 11 0.48 -7.36 -0.96
CA LEU A 11 -0.62 -6.86 -0.18
C LEU A 11 -0.60 -7.28 1.29
N ILE A 12 -0.31 -8.55 1.56
CA ILE A 12 -0.25 -9.07 2.94
C ILE A 12 1.00 -8.54 3.66
N GLU A 13 2.12 -8.44 2.95
CA GLU A 13 3.40 -7.98 3.50
C GLU A 13 3.59 -6.45 3.35
N ALA A 14 2.52 -5.70 3.04
CA ALA A 14 2.58 -4.26 2.85
C ALA A 14 3.03 -3.55 4.14
N LYS A 15 3.97 -2.62 4.02
CA LYS A 15 4.43 -1.82 5.15
C LYS A 15 3.85 -0.41 5.10
N TRP A 16 3.59 0.16 6.27
CA TRP A 16 3.12 1.54 6.37
C TRP A 16 4.13 2.57 5.84
N GLU A 17 5.43 2.26 5.89
CA GLU A 17 6.51 3.11 5.32
C GLU A 17 6.50 3.17 3.78
N GLU A 18 5.85 2.19 3.12
CA GLU A 18 5.72 2.13 1.67
C GLU A 18 4.53 2.95 1.15
N LEU A 19 3.60 3.31 2.04
CA LEU A 19 2.35 4.01 1.70
C LEU A 19 2.51 5.52 1.84
N ASP A 20 2.63 6.21 0.71
CA ASP A 20 2.61 7.66 0.59
C ASP A 20 1.16 8.14 0.38
N LEU A 21 0.44 8.29 1.48
CA LEU A 21 -0.99 8.67 1.45
C LEU A 21 -1.20 10.13 1.00
N GLU A 22 -0.20 11.00 1.17
CA GLU A 22 -0.26 12.40 0.74
C GLU A 22 -0.22 12.51 -0.79
N ASN A 23 0.69 11.78 -1.43
CA ASN A 23 0.78 11.73 -2.89
C ASN A 23 -0.11 10.65 -3.53
N ALA A 24 -0.87 9.91 -2.71
CA ALA A 24 -1.72 8.80 -3.13
C ALA A 24 -0.97 7.72 -3.94
N ILE A 25 0.21 7.33 -3.45
CA ILE A 25 1.06 6.30 -4.08
C ILE A 25 1.49 5.28 -3.04
N TRP A 26 1.46 4.01 -3.41
CA TRP A 26 2.15 2.95 -2.69
C TRP A 26 3.39 2.51 -3.47
N ARG A 27 4.56 2.62 -2.84
CA ARG A 27 5.86 2.31 -3.44
C ARG A 27 6.34 0.96 -2.95
N ILE A 28 6.24 -0.07 -3.79
CA ILE A 28 6.76 -1.40 -3.46
C ILE A 28 8.24 -1.44 -3.88
N PRO A 29 9.16 -1.62 -2.92
CA PRO A 29 10.59 -1.49 -3.17
C PRO A 29 11.11 -2.58 -4.12
N ALA A 30 12.13 -2.23 -4.90
CA ALA A 30 12.70 -3.10 -5.93
C ALA A 30 13.19 -4.45 -5.35
N GLU A 31 13.65 -4.46 -4.11
CA GLU A 31 14.11 -5.64 -3.39
C GLU A 31 13.02 -6.71 -3.22
N ARG A 32 11.75 -6.30 -3.19
CA ARG A 32 10.58 -7.20 -3.09
C ARG A 32 10.02 -7.61 -4.47
N MET A 33 10.52 -6.99 -5.55
CA MET A 33 10.05 -7.20 -6.92
C MET A 33 10.94 -8.18 -7.67
N LYS A 34 10.31 -9.10 -8.42
CA LYS A 34 11.02 -10.13 -9.21
C LYS A 34 12.00 -9.51 -10.22
N LEU A 35 11.63 -8.38 -10.81
CA LEU A 35 12.42 -7.70 -11.83
C LEU A 35 13.38 -6.64 -11.26
N ARG A 36 13.44 -6.47 -9.93
CA ARG A 36 14.24 -5.43 -9.26
C ARG A 36 13.98 -4.01 -9.78
N VAL A 37 12.73 -3.75 -10.12
CA VAL A 37 12.22 -2.42 -10.48
C VAL A 37 11.17 -2.05 -9.44
N GLU A 38 11.24 -0.83 -8.94
CA GLU A 38 10.23 -0.29 -8.03
C GLU A 38 8.85 -0.35 -8.69
N HIS A 39 7.84 -0.78 -7.93
CA HIS A 39 6.47 -0.81 -8.42
C HIS A 39 5.65 0.27 -7.73
N LEU A 40 5.21 1.24 -8.51
CA LEU A 40 4.38 2.35 -8.06
C LEU A 40 2.91 2.02 -8.32
N VAL A 41 2.13 1.94 -7.25
CA VAL A 41 0.71 1.61 -7.29
C VAL A 41 -0.08 2.86 -6.91
N PRO A 42 -0.86 3.46 -7.82
CA PRO A 42 -1.71 4.58 -7.49
C PRO A 42 -2.81 4.17 -6.50
N LEU A 43 -3.08 5.02 -5.52
CA LEU A 43 -4.10 4.79 -4.50
C LEU A 43 -5.37 5.56 -4.88
N PRO A 44 -6.44 4.89 -5.33
CA PRO A 44 -7.72 5.56 -5.58
C PRO A 44 -8.33 6.03 -4.25
N LYS A 45 -9.27 6.98 -4.33
CA LYS A 45 -9.93 7.59 -3.15
C LYS A 45 -10.50 6.55 -2.18
N GLN A 46 -11.07 5.46 -2.71
CA GLN A 46 -11.61 4.35 -1.92
C GLN A 46 -10.52 3.64 -1.10
N ALA A 47 -9.33 3.46 -1.68
CA ALA A 47 -8.20 2.84 -0.98
C ALA A 47 -7.64 3.78 0.10
N LEU A 48 -7.53 5.08 -0.19
CA LEU A 48 -7.08 6.08 0.79
C LEU A 48 -8.00 6.11 2.02
N ALA A 49 -9.33 6.13 1.81
CA ALA A 49 -10.29 6.10 2.91
C ALA A 49 -10.11 4.85 3.79
N LEU A 50 -9.96 3.68 3.18
CA LEU A 50 -9.72 2.43 3.91
C LEU A 50 -8.40 2.44 4.69
N PHE A 51 -7.32 2.98 4.10
CA PHE A 51 -6.03 3.07 4.80
C PHE A 51 -6.08 4.05 5.98
N GLU A 52 -6.80 5.17 5.85
CA GLU A 52 -7.01 6.11 6.96
C GLU A 52 -7.82 5.48 8.09
N GLU A 53 -8.90 4.75 7.78
CA GLU A 53 -9.67 3.99 8.78
C GLU A 53 -8.78 2.95 9.49
N LEU A 54 -8.01 2.16 8.73
CA LEU A 54 -7.08 1.15 9.28
C LEU A 54 -6.02 1.77 10.20
N LYS A 55 -5.54 2.97 9.88
CA LYS A 55 -4.55 3.70 10.69
C LYS A 55 -5.13 4.09 12.06
N GLN A 56 -6.43 4.36 12.15
CA GLN A 56 -7.11 4.62 13.42
C GLN A 56 -7.15 3.37 14.31
N PHE A 57 -7.38 2.19 13.73
CA PHE A 57 -7.38 0.92 14.47
C PHE A 57 -5.99 0.51 14.97
N LYS A 58 -4.92 0.90 14.28
CA LYS A 58 -3.53 0.67 14.72
C LYS A 58 -3.19 1.38 16.05
N ARG A 59 -4.06 2.31 16.47
CA ARG A 59 -3.95 3.09 17.71
C ARG A 59 -4.89 2.54 18.80
N GLY A 60 -5.25 1.27 18.73
CA GLY A 60 -5.88 0.52 19.81
C GLY A 60 -4.86 0.19 20.89
N LYS A 61 -5.05 0.81 22.06
CA LYS A 61 -4.48 0.38 23.33
C LYS A 61 -5.33 -0.77 23.88
#